data_AF-A0A235G9N2-F1
#
_entry.id   AF-A0A235G9N2-F1
#
_cell.length_a   1.000
_cell.length_b   1.000
_cell.length_c   1.000
_cell.angle_alpha   90.00
_cell.angle_beta   90.00
_cell.angle_gamma   90.00
#
_symmetry.space_group_name_H-M   'P 1'
#
loop_
_entity.id
_entity.type
_entity.pdbx_description
1 polymer ?
#
loop_
_entity_poly.entity_id
_entity_poly.type
_entity_poly.pdbx_seq_one_letter_code
_entity_poly.pdbx_strand_id
1 'polypeptide(L)'
;MHGNPEQMHATATRISDLADDFWDDVESLRRDSENLMTADWTGDAARTHAALWAEWVDSARQVASALTEDAALLHQAAAEYSKTDNANANTVATATLNMNL
;
A
#
# COMPACT_ATOMS: atom_id res chain seq x y z
N MET A 1 -18.63 15.18 6.36
CA MET A 1 -17.98 13.89 6.05
C MET A 1 -17.34 13.41 7.34
N HIS A 2 -17.95 12.43 8.02
CA HIS A 2 -17.30 11.80 9.18
C HIS A 2 -16.42 10.68 8.62
N GLY A 3 -15.12 10.92 8.46
CA GLY A 3 -14.18 9.83 8.21
C GLY A 3 -14.08 9.01 9.48
N ASN A 4 -14.36 7.71 9.43
CA ASN A 4 -14.13 6.81 10.55
C ASN A 4 -12.64 6.42 10.54
N PRO A 5 -11.80 6.93 11.48
CA PRO A 5 -10.36 6.69 11.46
C PRO A 5 -10.01 5.20 11.60
N GLU A 6 -10.81 4.43 12.36
CA GLU A 6 -10.61 2.99 12.50
C GLU A 6 -10.77 2.26 11.16
N GLN A 7 -11.79 2.64 10.39
CA GLN A 7 -12.02 2.08 9.05
C GLN A 7 -10.91 2.47 8.07
N MET A 8 -10.38 3.69 8.20
CA MET A 8 -9.25 4.14 7.38
C MET A 8 -7.98 3.34 7.71
N HIS A 9 -7.67 3.14 9.00
CA HIS A 9 -6.56 2.27 9.41
C HIS A 9 -6.74 0.84 8.89
N ALA A 10 -7.92 0.25 9.08
CA ALA A 10 -8.18 -1.11 8.61
C ALA A 10 -8.04 -1.25 7.08
N THR A 11 -8.47 -0.22 6.33
CA THR A 11 -8.33 -0.20 4.86
C THR A 11 -6.88 -0.05 4.45
N ALA A 12 -6.13 0.84 5.09
CA ALA A 12 -4.70 1.02 4.85
C ALA A 12 -3.89 -0.26 5.12
N THR A 13 -4.13 -0.93 6.25
CA THR A 13 -3.50 -2.23 6.56
C THR A 13 -3.79 -3.24 5.46
N ARG A 14 -5.06 -3.37 5.06
CA ARG A 14 -5.44 -4.29 3.99
C ARG A 14 -4.75 -3.98 2.65
N ILE A 15 -4.58 -2.70 2.31
CA ILE A 15 -3.87 -2.31 1.08
C ILE A 15 -2.41 -2.71 1.16
N SER A 16 -1.74 -2.46 2.30
CA SER A 16 -0.34 -2.84 2.51
C SER A 16 -0.15 -4.35 2.42
N ASP A 17 -0.99 -5.12 3.12
CA ASP A 17 -0.91 -6.59 3.11
C ASP A 17 -1.09 -7.14 1.68
N LEU A 18 -2.06 -6.62 0.92
CA LEU A 18 -2.27 -7.02 -0.47
C LEU A 18 -1.13 -6.60 -1.40
N ALA A 19 -0.45 -5.48 -1.13
CA ALA A 19 0.70 -5.03 -1.90
C ALA A 19 1.92 -5.94 -1.66
N ASP A 20 2.13 -6.37 -0.42
CA ASP A 20 3.17 -7.32 -0.04
C ASP A 20 2.92 -8.70 -0.67
N ASP A 21 1.71 -9.24 -0.51
CA ASP A 21 1.30 -10.52 -1.12
C ASP A 21 1.47 -10.49 -2.66
N PHE A 22 1.04 -9.40 -3.30
CA PHE A 22 1.20 -9.22 -4.74
C PHE A 22 2.66 -9.22 -5.18
N TRP A 23 3.53 -8.54 -4.43
CA TRP A 23 4.95 -8.50 -4.76
C TRP A 23 5.62 -9.87 -4.57
N ASP A 24 5.27 -10.60 -3.51
CA ASP A 24 5.79 -11.95 -3.26
C ASP A 24 5.43 -12.91 -4.40
N ASP A 25 4.19 -12.86 -4.89
CA ASP A 25 3.74 -13.65 -6.05
C ASP A 25 4.52 -13.29 -7.33
N VAL A 26 4.71 -11.99 -7.58
CA VAL A 26 5.50 -11.49 -8.72
C VAL A 26 6.95 -11.95 -8.66
N GLU A 27 7.57 -11.89 -7.47
CA GLU A 27 8.94 -12.32 -7.25
C GLU A 27 9.11 -13.83 -7.44
N SER A 28 8.11 -14.63 -7.05
CA SER A 28 8.08 -16.07 -7.36
C SER A 28 8.05 -16.32 -8.87
N LEU A 29 7.13 -15.66 -9.58
CA LEU A 29 7.02 -15.79 -11.04
C LEU A 29 8.29 -15.32 -11.75
N ARG A 30 8.93 -14.25 -11.26
CA ARG A 30 10.21 -13.75 -11.79
C ARG A 30 11.26 -14.83 -11.77
N ARG A 31 11.41 -15.52 -10.64
CA ARG A 31 12.40 -16.61 -10.46
C ARG A 31 12.10 -17.79 -11.38
N ASP A 32 10.84 -18.20 -11.48
CA ASP A 32 10.45 -19.31 -12.34
C ASP A 32 10.72 -19.00 -13.83
N SER A 33 10.39 -17.79 -14.26
CA SER A 33 10.64 -17.31 -15.62
C SER A 33 12.14 -17.21 -15.93
N GLU A 34 12.95 -16.68 -15.01
CA GLU A 34 14.41 -16.60 -15.17
C GLU A 34 15.07 -17.99 -15.28
N ASN A 35 14.60 -18.95 -14.47
CA ASN A 35 15.06 -20.33 -14.55
C ASN A 35 14.74 -20.93 -15.92
N LEU A 36 13.51 -20.76 -16.41
CA LEU A 36 13.08 -21.24 -17.73
C LEU A 36 13.92 -20.66 -18.87
N MET A 37 14.17 -19.35 -18.85
CA MET A 37 14.94 -18.64 -19.88
C MET A 37 16.44 -18.97 -19.86
N THR A 38 16.96 -19.37 -18.71
CA THR A 38 18.37 -19.73 -18.56
C THR A 38 18.63 -21.19 -18.95
N ALA A 39 17.70 -22.10 -18.65
CA ALA A 39 17.89 -23.53 -18.79
C ALA A 39 17.34 -24.13 -20.09
N ASP A 40 16.10 -23.78 -20.46
CA ASP A 40 15.32 -24.59 -21.42
C ASP A 40 14.87 -23.80 -22.65
N TRP A 41 14.54 -22.52 -22.49
CA TRP A 41 14.06 -21.67 -23.57
C TRP A 41 15.12 -20.65 -23.99
N THR A 42 15.86 -20.97 -25.06
CA THR A 42 16.97 -20.14 -25.56
C THR A 42 16.72 -19.64 -26.98
N GLY A 43 17.52 -18.66 -27.45
CA GLY A 43 17.42 -18.07 -28.79
C GLY A 43 16.82 -16.66 -28.82
N ASP A 44 16.56 -16.12 -30.01
CA ASP A 44 16.09 -14.73 -30.17
C ASP A 44 14.72 -14.47 -29.52
N ALA A 45 13.79 -15.41 -29.64
CA ALA A 45 12.47 -15.29 -29.01
C ALA A 45 12.57 -15.20 -27.48
N ALA A 46 13.43 -16.02 -26.87
CA ALA A 46 13.69 -15.98 -25.43
C ALA A 46 14.31 -14.63 -25.01
N ARG A 47 15.25 -14.09 -25.79
CA ARG A 47 15.86 -12.77 -25.52
C ARG A 47 14.85 -11.62 -25.58
N THR A 48 14.02 -11.58 -26.62
CA THR A 48 12.99 -10.55 -26.75
C THR A 48 11.95 -10.64 -25.63
N HIS A 49 11.54 -11.86 -25.27
CA HIS A 49 10.64 -12.05 -24.13
C HIS A 49 11.30 -11.68 -22.80
N ALA A 50 12.59 -11.96 -22.59
CA ALA A 50 13.31 -11.60 -21.37
C ALA A 50 13.32 -10.08 -21.10
N ALA A 51 13.50 -9.27 -22.15
CA ALA A 51 13.46 -7.81 -22.03
C ALA A 51 12.06 -7.31 -21.60
N LEU A 52 11.00 -7.77 -22.30
CA LEU A 52 9.62 -7.41 -21.96
C LEU A 52 9.22 -7.92 -20.57
N TRP A 53 9.71 -9.10 -20.19
CA TRP A 53 9.48 -9.68 -18.87
C TRP A 53 10.12 -8.82 -17.77
N ALA A 54 11.36 -8.36 -17.96
CA ALA A 54 12.02 -7.48 -17.01
C ALA A 54 11.27 -6.15 -16.82
N GLU A 55 10.78 -5.55 -17.92
CA GLU A 55 9.96 -4.33 -17.87
C GLU A 55 8.63 -4.55 -17.13
N TRP A 56 8.00 -5.70 -17.34
CA TRP A 56 6.76 -6.06 -16.64
C TRP A 56 6.99 -6.24 -15.13
N VAL A 57 8.06 -6.94 -14.73
CA VAL A 57 8.42 -7.12 -13.31
C VAL A 57 8.71 -5.78 -12.65
N ASP A 58 9.44 -4.88 -13.32
CA ASP A 58 9.71 -3.55 -12.79
C ASP A 58 8.42 -2.75 -12.61
N SER A 59 7.52 -2.80 -13.60
CA SER A 59 6.21 -2.16 -13.50
C SER A 59 5.36 -2.71 -12.34
N ALA A 60 5.36 -4.03 -12.14
CA ALA A 60 4.67 -4.66 -11.02
C ALA A 60 5.26 -4.22 -9.67
N ARG A 61 6.59 -4.09 -9.56
CA ARG A 61 7.26 -3.54 -8.38
C ARG A 61 6.82 -2.09 -8.09
N GLN A 62 6.70 -1.28 -9.14
CA GLN A 62 6.23 0.11 -9.00
C GLN A 62 4.78 0.15 -8.50
N VAL A 63 3.90 -0.73 -8.99
CA VAL A 63 2.52 -0.84 -8.50
C VAL A 63 2.47 -1.22 -7.02
N ALA A 64 3.21 -2.26 -6.61
CA ALA A 64 3.28 -2.67 -5.21
C ALA A 64 3.77 -1.51 -4.31
N SER A 65 4.84 -0.83 -4.73
CA SER A 65 5.41 0.30 -3.98
C SER A 65 4.42 1.46 -3.83
N ALA A 66 3.68 1.80 -4.88
CA ALA A 66 2.68 2.86 -4.85
C ALA A 66 1.51 2.51 -3.89
N LEU A 67 1.07 1.24 -3.87
CA LEU A 67 0.04 0.79 -2.94
C LEU A 67 0.51 0.86 -1.49
N THR A 68 1.76 0.48 -1.21
CA THR A 68 2.36 0.63 0.13
C THR A 68 2.45 2.11 0.53
N GLU A 69 2.81 3.01 -0.38
CA GLU A 69 2.83 4.45 -0.13
C GLU A 69 1.44 5.01 0.17
N ASP A 70 0.44 4.64 -0.63
CA ASP A 70 -0.95 5.05 -0.42
C ASP A 70 -1.51 4.55 0.92
N ALA A 71 -1.17 3.31 1.32
CA ALA A 71 -1.50 2.78 2.64
C ALA A 71 -0.89 3.62 3.77
N ALA A 72 0.38 4.01 3.64
CA ALA A 72 1.04 4.88 4.61
C ALA A 72 0.39 6.26 4.72
N LEU A 73 0.02 6.87 3.59
CA LEU A 73 -0.69 8.15 3.54
C LEU A 73 -2.08 8.06 4.17
N LEU A 74 -2.80 6.95 3.95
CA LEU A 74 -4.10 6.71 4.58
C LEU A 74 -3.99 6.55 6.09
N HIS A 75 -2.95 5.85 6.58
CA HIS A 75 -2.66 5.78 8.01
C HIS A 75 -2.36 7.15 8.61
N GLN A 76 -1.58 7.98 7.93
CA GLN A 76 -1.30 9.35 8.37
C GLN A 76 -2.59 10.17 8.46
N ALA A 77 -3.42 10.13 7.41
CA ALA A 77 -4.68 10.85 7.39
C ALA A 77 -5.62 10.40 8.53
N ALA A 78 -5.70 9.09 8.82
CA ALA A 78 -6.49 8.55 9.92
C ALA A 78 -6.00 9.06 11.30
N ALA A 79 -4.69 9.12 11.50
CA ALA A 79 -4.08 9.67 12.72
C ALA A 79 -4.38 11.17 12.88
N GLU A 80 -4.32 11.95 11.81
CA GLU A 80 -4.65 13.38 11.81
C GLU A 80 -6.13 13.64 12.12
N TYR A 81 -7.03 12.83 11.58
CA TYR A 81 -8.46 12.88 11.92
C TYR A 81 -8.69 12.61 13.42
N SER A 82 -8.11 11.54 13.94
CA SER A 82 -8.25 11.16 15.35
C SER A 82 -7.71 12.24 16.29
N LYS A 83 -6.59 12.87 15.94
CA LYS A 83 -6.01 13.98 16.70
C LYS A 83 -6.93 15.20 16.72
N THR A 84 -7.48 15.56 15.56
CA THR A 84 -8.38 16.71 15.42
C THR A 84 -9.67 16.51 16.20
N ASP A 85 -10.25 15.32 16.13
CA ASP A 85 -11.48 14.98 16.85
C ASP A 85 -11.31 15.08 18.37
N ASN A 86 -10.22 14.51 18.91
CA ASN A 86 -9.88 14.60 20.33
C ASN A 86 -9.64 16.05 20.80
N ALA A 87 -8.96 16.87 19.99
CA ALA A 87 -8.72 18.28 20.31
C ALA A 87 -10.03 19.09 20.38
N ASN A 88 -10.95 18.81 19.46
CA ASN A 88 -12.27 19.43 19.44
C ASN A 88 -13.11 18.99 20.64
N ALA A 89 -13.13 17.69 20.97
CA ALA A 89 -13.84 17.15 22.13
C ALA A 89 -13.36 17.81 23.45
N ASN A 90 -12.05 17.97 23.63
CA ASN A 90 -11.47 18.65 24.80
C ASN A 90 -11.88 20.13 24.87
N THR A 91 -11.90 20.83 23.73
CA THR A 91 -12.31 22.24 23.66
C THR A 91 -13.78 22.40 24.02
N VAL A 92 -14.65 21.52 23.50
CA VAL A 92 -16.08 21.50 23.82
C VAL A 92 -16.31 21.20 25.31
N ALA A 93 -15.65 20.17 25.85
CA ALA A 93 -15.78 19.81 27.27
C ALA A 93 -15.37 20.96 28.19
N THR A 94 -14.28 21.66 27.85
CA THR A 94 -13.82 22.85 28.61
C THR A 94 -14.83 24.00 28.52
N ALA A 95 -15.38 24.27 27.34
CA ALA A 95 -16.39 25.30 27.16
C ALA A 95 -17.69 24.99 27.94
N THR A 96 -18.13 23.74 27.95
CA THR A 96 -19.30 23.31 28.74
C THR A 96 -19.07 23.46 30.25
N LEU A 97 -17.87 23.10 30.75
CA LEU A 97 -17.52 23.32 32.15
C LEU A 97 -17.57 24.81 32.52
N ASN A 98 -17.07 25.69 31.66
CA ASN A 98 -17.08 27.13 31.88
C ASN A 98 -18.50 27.76 31.85
N MET A 99 -19.45 27.17 31.14
CA MET A 99 -20.85 27.64 31.14
C MET A 99 -21.66 27.18 32.35
N ASN A 100 -21.16 26.19 33.10
CA ASN A 100 -21.82 25.60 34.26
C ASN A 100 -21.30 26.17 35.60
N LEU A 101 -20.43 27.18 35.56
CA LEU A 101 -19.88 27.94 36.68
C LEU A 101 -20.40 29.38 36.66
#